data_AF-A0A6N7WBR6-F1
#
_entry.id   AF-A0A6N7WBR6-F1
#
_cell.length_a   1.000
_cell.length_b   1.000
_cell.length_c   1.000
_cell.angle_alpha   90.00
_cell.angle_beta   90.00
_cell.angle_gamma   90.00
#
_symmetry.space_group_name_H-M   'P 1'
#
loop_
_entity.id
_entity.type
_entity.pdbx_description
1 polymer ?
#
loop_
_entity_poly.entity_id
_entity_poly.type
_entity_poly.pdbx_seq_one_letter_code
_entity_poly.pdbx_strand_id
1 'polypeptide(L)'
;MKRGIQKKGVLLLAMLLLAVLTLAGCKDPISGLTEGGSDEEVVQLADTNPLPENGVVTAAQFRSIQGQDKVVTFDGSTMSGIQYSWSFNGKDIHNPEDQNLKVDFTTEGNTLNNVKAAAGDAAYGLGITLTGNKGLITVPQLTITLPEKWDADSAVFCKLNNGQPAKMSNVTFDNSAETTKMTVNIVETGGDYYIVAGKTIAPVPTTTAGNPDGTTPGDSGNTGSGSSSGSSCTISISCSTILNNMGNLKSGKESFVPSDGWILKPTTVQFNEGESVHDVLQRVCRDKGIHMESSFTPAYNSAYVEGINQLYEFDCGELSGWMYNVNGWFPNYGCSQYTVENGDVINWVYTCDLGRDVGDNSMW
;
A
#
# COMPACT_ATOMS: atom_id res chain seq x y z
N MET A 1 60.30 63.59 -19.86
CA MET A 1 59.02 62.86 -19.73
C MET A 1 58.91 62.34 -18.31
N LYS A 2 57.94 62.88 -17.56
CA LYS A 2 57.58 62.51 -16.18
C LYS A 2 56.19 61.83 -16.23
N ARG A 3 55.97 60.90 -15.30
CA ARG A 3 54.72 60.32 -14.74
C ARG A 3 54.88 58.79 -14.71
N GLY A 4 54.66 58.06 -13.63
CA GLY A 4 54.15 58.36 -12.30
C GLY A 4 53.47 57.09 -11.76
N ILE A 5 53.92 56.62 -10.59
CA ILE A 5 53.11 56.12 -9.46
C ILE A 5 52.26 54.82 -9.63
N GLN A 6 52.76 53.78 -8.92
CA GLN A 6 52.10 52.88 -7.93
C GLN A 6 51.20 51.67 -8.28
N LYS A 7 51.77 50.49 -7.95
CA LYS A 7 51.41 49.49 -6.90
C LYS A 7 50.03 48.76 -6.85
N LYS A 8 50.16 47.44 -6.57
CA LYS A 8 49.25 46.41 -5.95
C LYS A 8 48.36 45.61 -6.92
N GLY A 9 48.18 44.28 -6.84
CA GLY A 9 48.65 43.15 -5.99
C GLY A 9 48.30 41.83 -6.73
N VAL A 10 49.11 40.75 -6.74
CA VAL A 10 49.26 39.66 -5.73
C VAL A 10 47.91 38.95 -5.48
N LEU A 11 47.69 37.64 -5.65
CA LEU A 11 48.53 36.42 -5.62
C LEU A 11 47.77 35.27 -6.35
N LEU A 12 48.48 34.37 -7.03
CA LEU A 12 47.92 33.17 -7.67
C LEU A 12 48.86 31.97 -7.39
N LEU A 13 48.25 30.86 -6.94
CA LEU A 13 48.68 29.45 -6.97
C LEU A 13 50.11 29.07 -6.52
N ALA A 14 50.19 28.14 -5.56
CA ALA A 14 51.36 27.27 -5.39
C ALA A 14 50.93 25.83 -5.10
N MET A 15 51.25 24.95 -6.05
CA MET A 15 51.23 23.48 -5.92
C MET A 15 52.64 22.98 -5.62
N LEU A 16 52.69 21.89 -4.83
CA LEU A 16 53.72 20.85 -4.68
C LEU A 16 55.14 21.24 -4.22
N LEU A 17 55.58 20.60 -3.12
CA LEU A 17 56.87 19.89 -3.12
C LEU A 17 56.92 18.74 -2.11
N LEU A 18 57.39 17.62 -2.65
CA LEU A 18 57.60 16.29 -2.09
C LEU A 18 58.89 16.24 -1.23
N ALA A 19 58.90 15.47 -0.14
CA ALA A 19 60.13 15.07 0.55
C ALA A 19 60.06 13.60 1.02
N VAL A 20 61.21 12.95 0.97
CA VAL A 20 61.45 11.53 0.69
C VAL A 20 61.72 10.68 1.95
N LEU A 21 61.37 9.39 1.81
CA LEU A 21 61.67 8.15 2.56
C LEU A 21 62.83 8.11 3.58
N THR A 22 62.63 7.30 4.63
CA THR A 22 63.46 6.15 5.09
C THR A 22 62.60 5.26 6.02
N LEU A 23 62.70 3.95 6.20
CA LEU A 23 63.54 2.84 5.71
C LEU A 23 62.84 1.50 6.08
N ALA A 24 62.97 0.53 5.17
CA ALA A 24 63.16 -0.91 5.40
C ALA A 24 62.12 -1.77 6.17
N GLY A 25 61.47 -2.66 5.41
CA GLY A 25 60.81 -3.88 5.87
C GLY A 25 60.37 -4.80 4.72
N CYS A 26 61.30 -5.24 3.86
CA CYS A 26 61.12 -6.34 2.88
C CYS A 26 61.14 -7.71 3.62
N LYS A 27 60.47 -8.83 3.26
CA LYS A 27 59.97 -9.37 1.98
C LYS A 27 59.08 -10.64 2.26
N ASP A 28 57.89 -10.69 1.65
CA ASP A 28 57.03 -11.74 1.00
C ASP A 28 57.29 -13.28 1.18
N PRO A 29 56.39 -14.24 0.78
CA PRO A 29 55.17 -14.14 -0.06
C PRO A 29 53.95 -15.10 0.24
N ILE A 30 52.81 -14.80 -0.42
CA ILE A 30 51.70 -15.70 -0.85
C ILE A 30 50.63 -16.18 0.16
N SER A 31 49.37 -15.90 -0.25
CA SER A 31 48.04 -16.45 0.09
C SER A 31 47.17 -15.45 0.87
N GLY A 32 45.98 -15.05 0.45
CA GLY A 32 45.19 -15.32 -0.75
C GLY A 32 43.97 -14.39 -0.71
N LEU A 33 43.53 -13.97 -1.90
CA LEU A 33 42.17 -13.62 -2.29
C LEU A 33 41.17 -13.28 -1.17
N THR A 34 40.76 -12.01 -1.10
CA THR A 34 39.33 -11.67 -1.15
C THR A 34 39.20 -10.26 -1.70
N GLU A 35 38.35 -10.16 -2.73
CA GLU A 35 38.00 -8.95 -3.45
C GLU A 35 37.38 -7.93 -2.49
N GLY A 36 37.73 -6.66 -2.71
CA GLY A 36 37.13 -5.54 -2.00
C GLY A 36 35.64 -5.47 -2.27
N GLY A 37 34.85 -5.68 -1.23
CA GLY A 37 33.48 -5.18 -1.19
C GLY A 37 33.53 -3.66 -1.33
N SER A 38 32.78 -3.12 -2.28
CA SER A 38 32.37 -1.73 -2.23
C SER A 38 31.58 -1.53 -0.94
N ASP A 39 32.08 -0.66 -0.06
CA ASP A 39 31.28 -0.09 1.02
C ASP A 39 30.09 0.63 0.36
N GLU A 40 28.96 -0.05 0.22
CA GLU A 40 27.69 0.60 -0.09
C GLU A 40 27.38 1.53 1.08
N GLU A 41 27.44 2.84 0.82
CA GLU A 41 27.04 3.87 1.77
C GLU A 41 25.60 3.56 2.22
N VAL A 42 25.44 3.21 3.51
CA VAL A 42 24.13 2.93 4.09
C VAL A 42 23.30 4.21 4.01
N VAL A 43 22.37 4.28 3.06
CA VAL A 43 21.48 5.44 2.89
C VAL A 43 20.41 5.40 3.98
N GLN A 44 20.73 5.99 5.13
CA GLN A 44 19.79 6.17 6.23
C GLN A 44 18.76 7.25 5.88
N LEU A 45 17.48 6.93 5.99
CA LEU A 45 16.41 7.91 5.81
C LEU A 45 16.30 8.85 7.02
N ALA A 46 16.23 10.15 6.74
CA ALA A 46 15.83 11.15 7.73
C ALA A 46 14.31 11.07 7.96
N ASP A 47 13.80 11.80 8.96
CA ASP A 47 12.37 11.87 9.23
C ASP A 47 11.61 12.56 8.08
N THR A 48 12.27 13.52 7.41
CA THR A 48 11.76 14.19 6.21
C THR A 48 12.83 14.23 5.14
N ASN A 49 12.46 13.81 3.93
CA ASN A 49 13.35 13.64 2.81
C ASN A 49 12.73 14.35 1.59
N PRO A 50 13.52 15.07 0.78
CA PRO A 50 13.03 15.51 -0.52
C PRO A 50 12.77 14.30 -1.42
N LEU A 51 11.71 14.34 -2.22
CA LEU A 51 11.48 13.31 -3.21
C LEU A 51 12.58 13.36 -4.29
N PRO A 52 13.21 12.23 -4.64
CA PRO A 52 14.16 12.18 -5.75
C PRO A 52 13.55 12.67 -7.07
N GLU A 53 14.36 13.26 -7.96
CA GLU A 53 13.88 13.83 -9.22
C GLU A 53 13.18 12.79 -10.13
N ASN A 54 13.67 11.55 -10.11
CA ASN A 54 13.06 10.42 -10.82
C ASN A 54 11.82 9.84 -10.11
N GLY A 55 11.48 10.35 -8.92
CA GLY A 55 10.37 9.87 -8.08
C GLY A 55 10.63 8.56 -7.35
N VAL A 56 11.79 7.92 -7.53
CA VAL A 56 12.04 6.56 -7.04
C VAL A 56 12.80 6.60 -5.72
N VAL A 57 12.17 6.06 -4.67
CA VAL A 57 12.81 5.70 -3.40
C VAL A 57 13.17 4.22 -3.47
N THR A 58 14.41 3.88 -3.18
CA THR A 58 14.95 2.54 -3.39
C THR A 58 14.58 1.58 -2.27
N ALA A 59 14.56 0.27 -2.58
CA ALA A 59 14.43 -0.79 -1.60
C ALA A 59 15.48 -0.69 -0.48
N ALA A 60 16.71 -0.29 -0.80
CA ALA A 60 17.80 -0.11 0.17
C ALA A 60 17.49 1.00 1.19
N GLN A 61 16.88 2.10 0.74
CA GLN A 61 16.43 3.17 1.64
C GLN A 61 15.33 2.69 2.58
N PHE A 62 14.32 1.98 2.07
CA PHE A 62 13.26 1.42 2.93
C PHE A 62 13.78 0.35 3.89
N ARG A 63 14.76 -0.47 3.48
CA ARG A 63 15.45 -1.41 4.39
C ARG A 63 16.05 -0.71 5.60
N SER A 64 16.49 0.55 5.48
CA SER A 64 17.08 1.30 6.61
C SER A 64 16.09 1.57 7.76
N ILE A 65 14.78 1.49 7.50
CA ILE A 65 13.71 1.73 8.49
C ILE A 65 12.79 0.52 8.71
N GLN A 66 13.00 -0.58 7.98
CA GLN A 66 12.15 -1.77 8.04
C GLN A 66 11.98 -2.31 9.47
N GLY A 67 10.73 -2.55 9.87
CA GLY A 67 10.36 -3.06 11.20
C GLY A 67 10.54 -2.08 12.36
N GLN A 68 10.96 -0.83 12.10
CA GLN A 68 11.17 0.18 13.14
C GLN A 68 9.92 1.04 13.29
N ASP A 69 9.49 1.32 14.52
CA ASP A 69 8.44 2.31 14.82
C ASP A 69 8.94 3.74 14.56
N LYS A 70 9.14 4.05 13.28
CA LYS A 70 9.68 5.30 12.75
C LYS A 70 8.88 5.66 11.50
N VAL A 71 8.29 6.85 11.53
CA VAL A 71 7.62 7.44 10.38
C VAL A 71 8.63 8.29 9.61
N VAL A 72 8.70 8.09 8.28
CA VAL A 72 9.48 8.93 7.37
C VAL A 72 8.57 9.56 6.33
N THR A 73 8.95 10.76 5.89
CA THR A 73 8.21 11.53 4.88
C THR A 73 9.05 11.80 3.63
N PHE A 74 8.38 11.81 2.48
CA PHE A 74 8.95 12.19 1.18
C PHE A 74 8.14 13.32 0.55
N ASP A 75 8.75 14.49 0.46
CA ASP A 75 8.07 15.72 0.04
C ASP A 75 8.34 16.03 -1.44
N GLY A 76 7.26 16.24 -2.18
CA GLY A 76 7.26 16.67 -3.57
C GLY A 76 6.44 17.93 -3.79
N SER A 77 6.69 18.60 -4.90
CA SER A 77 5.96 19.80 -5.32
C SER A 77 5.82 19.85 -6.82
N THR A 78 4.71 20.39 -7.32
CA THR A 78 4.50 20.64 -8.75
C THR A 78 4.75 22.10 -9.12
N MET A 79 4.93 22.36 -10.42
CA MET A 79 5.01 23.73 -10.95
C MET A 79 3.74 24.56 -10.69
N SER A 80 2.59 23.92 -10.51
CA SER A 80 1.32 24.59 -10.18
C SER A 80 1.21 25.01 -8.70
N GLY A 81 2.23 24.73 -7.89
CA GLY A 81 2.25 25.08 -6.47
C GLY A 81 1.53 24.08 -5.56
N ILE A 82 1.07 22.95 -6.09
CA ILE A 82 0.55 21.84 -5.28
C ILE A 82 1.73 21.14 -4.62
N GLN A 83 1.66 21.00 -3.29
CA GLN A 83 2.63 20.25 -2.50
C GLN A 83 2.03 18.90 -2.13
N TYR A 84 2.88 17.88 -2.04
CA TYR A 84 2.47 16.57 -1.56
C TYR A 84 3.56 15.92 -0.72
N SER A 85 3.15 15.11 0.24
CA SER A 85 4.04 14.39 1.16
C SER A 85 3.54 12.96 1.33
N TRP A 86 4.41 12.00 1.06
CA TRP A 86 4.16 10.59 1.36
C TRP A 86 4.71 10.25 2.73
N SER A 87 3.91 9.61 3.57
CA SER A 87 4.29 9.15 4.90
C SER A 87 4.29 7.62 4.96
N PHE A 88 5.42 7.04 5.34
CA PHE A 88 5.62 5.61 5.52
C PHE A 88 6.00 5.31 6.97
N ASN A 89 5.36 4.33 7.59
CA ASN A 89 5.79 3.81 8.88
C ASN A 89 6.66 2.57 8.68
N GLY A 90 7.91 2.63 9.14
CA GLY A 90 8.87 1.54 9.03
C GLY A 90 8.37 0.22 9.63
N LYS A 91 7.54 0.29 10.68
CA LYS A 91 7.03 -0.89 11.40
C LYS A 91 6.19 -1.79 10.51
N ASP A 92 5.51 -1.19 9.53
CA ASP A 92 4.55 -1.84 8.64
C ASP A 92 5.22 -2.30 7.33
N ILE A 93 6.54 -2.12 7.19
CA ILE A 93 7.33 -2.56 6.04
C ILE A 93 7.96 -3.91 6.39
N HIS A 94 7.58 -4.95 5.64
CA HIS A 94 8.12 -6.31 5.81
C HIS A 94 8.91 -6.80 4.60
N ASN A 95 8.57 -6.33 3.40
CA ASN A 95 9.26 -6.69 2.16
C ASN A 95 9.57 -5.42 1.35
N PRO A 96 10.73 -4.77 1.59
CA PRO A 96 11.10 -3.53 0.92
C PRO A 96 11.38 -3.73 -0.57
N GLU A 97 10.81 -2.85 -1.39
CA GLU A 97 10.97 -2.78 -2.83
C GLU A 97 11.13 -1.32 -3.27
N ASP A 98 11.59 -1.10 -4.49
CA ASP A 98 11.63 0.24 -5.08
C ASP A 98 10.20 0.79 -5.21
N GLN A 99 9.99 2.04 -4.83
CA GLN A 99 8.69 2.71 -4.92
C GLN A 99 8.82 4.01 -5.73
N ASN A 100 8.04 4.11 -6.81
CA ASN A 100 7.91 5.36 -7.54
C ASN A 100 6.75 6.19 -6.98
N LEU A 101 7.10 7.21 -6.21
CA LEU A 101 6.18 8.07 -5.46
C LEU A 101 5.80 9.34 -6.23
N LYS A 102 6.12 9.41 -7.53
CA LYS A 102 5.74 10.56 -8.35
C LYS A 102 4.22 10.65 -8.47
N VAL A 103 3.72 11.86 -8.25
CA VAL A 103 2.31 12.21 -8.38
C VAL A 103 2.17 13.33 -9.41
N ASP A 104 1.32 13.11 -10.40
CA ASP A 104 0.89 14.14 -11.33
C ASP A 104 -0.56 14.54 -11.00
N PHE A 105 -0.83 15.85 -10.98
CA PHE A 105 -2.15 16.39 -10.64
C PHE A 105 -2.84 16.98 -11.86
N THR A 106 -4.13 16.71 -12.00
CA THR A 106 -5.00 17.31 -13.01
C THR A 106 -6.10 18.10 -12.31
N THR A 107 -6.16 19.41 -12.52
CA THR A 107 -7.15 20.30 -11.87
C THR A 107 -8.34 20.65 -12.78
N GLU A 108 -8.25 20.34 -14.06
CA GLU A 108 -9.29 20.63 -15.06
C GLU A 108 -9.30 19.57 -16.17
N GLY A 109 -10.42 19.46 -16.88
CA GLY A 109 -10.57 18.57 -18.03
C GLY A 109 -11.86 17.74 -18.01
N ASN A 110 -12.21 17.21 -19.18
CA ASN A 110 -13.49 16.51 -19.37
C ASN A 110 -13.64 15.28 -18.48
N THR A 111 -12.58 14.49 -18.31
CA THR A 111 -12.61 13.30 -17.44
C THR A 111 -12.92 13.69 -16.00
N LEU A 112 -12.22 14.70 -15.46
CA LEU A 112 -12.44 15.18 -14.10
C LEU A 112 -13.87 15.74 -13.92
N ASN A 113 -14.36 16.49 -14.91
CA ASN A 113 -15.73 17.00 -14.89
C ASN A 113 -16.77 15.87 -14.85
N ASN A 114 -16.54 14.79 -15.62
CA ASN A 114 -17.42 13.62 -15.61
C ASN A 114 -17.39 12.89 -14.26
N VAL A 115 -16.22 12.76 -13.64
CA VAL A 115 -16.09 12.15 -12.29
C VAL A 115 -16.88 12.96 -11.26
N LYS A 116 -16.75 14.29 -11.28
CA LYS A 116 -17.49 15.19 -10.39
C LYS A 116 -19.00 15.06 -10.57
N ALA A 117 -19.48 15.02 -11.82
CA ALA A 117 -20.89 14.83 -12.13
C ALA A 117 -21.41 13.48 -11.62
N ALA A 118 -20.67 12.39 -11.89
CA ALA A 118 -21.02 11.05 -11.43
C ALA A 118 -20.98 10.90 -9.89
N ALA A 119 -20.18 11.74 -9.21
CA ALA A 119 -20.12 11.81 -7.76
C ALA A 119 -21.18 12.75 -7.13
N GLY A 120 -22.34 12.92 -7.79
CA GLY A 120 -23.43 13.76 -7.29
C GLY A 120 -23.14 15.26 -7.44
N ASP A 121 -22.61 15.66 -8.59
CA ASP A 121 -22.26 17.05 -8.91
C ASP A 121 -21.32 17.70 -7.88
N ALA A 122 -20.26 16.97 -7.52
CA ALA A 122 -19.25 17.44 -6.56
C ALA A 122 -18.70 18.82 -6.97
N ALA A 123 -18.65 19.76 -6.01
CA ALA A 123 -18.21 21.13 -6.26
C ALA A 123 -16.72 21.17 -6.68
N TYR A 124 -15.90 20.35 -6.03
CA TYR A 124 -14.46 20.29 -6.21
C TYR A 124 -14.02 18.92 -6.73
N GLY A 125 -12.91 18.92 -7.46
CA GLY A 125 -12.30 17.70 -7.97
C GLY A 125 -10.81 17.90 -8.20
N LEU A 126 -10.03 16.85 -7.94
CA LEU A 126 -8.62 16.77 -8.25
C LEU A 126 -8.34 15.39 -8.86
N GLY A 127 -7.84 15.36 -10.08
CA GLY A 127 -7.27 14.16 -10.68
C GLY A 127 -5.86 13.92 -10.18
N ILE A 128 -5.52 12.67 -9.92
CA ILE A 128 -4.27 12.22 -9.31
C ILE A 128 -3.78 11.00 -10.10
N THR A 129 -2.65 11.13 -10.79
CA THR A 129 -1.99 9.99 -11.44
C THR A 129 -0.84 9.52 -10.55
N LEU A 130 -0.92 8.28 -10.07
CA LEU A 130 0.10 7.64 -9.23
C LEU A 130 0.94 6.69 -10.10
N THR A 131 2.24 6.97 -10.28
CA THR A 131 3.05 6.28 -11.31
C THR A 131 3.49 4.86 -10.93
N GLY A 132 3.73 4.55 -9.64
CA GLY A 132 4.28 3.24 -9.25
C GLY A 132 3.39 2.06 -9.61
N ASN A 133 3.91 1.05 -10.31
CA ASN A 133 3.15 -0.13 -10.76
C ASN A 133 3.61 -1.46 -10.14
N LYS A 134 4.54 -1.43 -9.18
CA LYS A 134 5.08 -2.63 -8.52
C LYS A 134 4.36 -2.99 -7.21
N GLY A 135 3.13 -2.52 -7.06
CA GLY A 135 2.42 -2.55 -5.78
C GLY A 135 3.09 -1.72 -4.69
N LEU A 136 2.48 -1.75 -3.51
CA LEU A 136 2.92 -0.99 -2.34
C LEU A 136 3.59 -1.91 -1.32
N ILE A 137 4.67 -1.41 -0.71
CA ILE A 137 5.41 -2.11 0.37
C ILE A 137 4.70 -2.03 1.74
N THR A 138 3.71 -1.16 1.87
CA THR A 138 2.85 -0.93 3.04
C THR A 138 1.64 -0.07 2.62
N VAL A 139 0.77 0.37 3.53
CA VAL A 139 -0.29 1.36 3.24
C VAL A 139 0.20 2.76 3.67
N PRO A 140 0.81 3.56 2.78
CA PRO A 140 1.26 4.90 3.12
C PRO A 140 0.11 5.91 3.17
N GLN A 141 0.36 7.02 3.85
CA GLN A 141 -0.49 8.22 3.76
C GLN A 141 0.06 9.19 2.72
N LEU A 142 -0.79 9.65 1.82
CA LEU A 142 -0.51 10.77 0.93
C LEU A 142 -1.21 12.02 1.46
N THR A 143 -0.43 13.04 1.81
CA THR A 143 -0.92 14.36 2.18
C THR A 143 -0.73 15.32 1.02
N ILE A 144 -1.79 15.99 0.58
CA ILE A 144 -1.80 16.94 -0.54
C ILE A 144 -2.20 18.30 0.02
N THR A 145 -1.43 19.33 -0.33
CA THR A 145 -1.73 20.73 0.02
C THR A 145 -1.92 21.54 -1.26
N LEU A 146 -3.16 21.98 -1.48
CA LEU A 146 -3.51 22.88 -2.57
C LEU A 146 -3.23 24.33 -2.19
N PRO A 147 -2.80 25.19 -3.15
CA PRO A 147 -2.54 26.61 -2.89
C PRO A 147 -3.82 27.44 -2.68
N GLU A 148 -4.98 26.81 -2.74
CA GLU A 148 -6.29 27.44 -2.55
C GLU A 148 -7.11 26.72 -1.49
N LYS A 149 -8.09 27.43 -0.93
CA LYS A 149 -9.05 26.91 0.03
C LYS A 149 -10.32 26.42 -0.68
N TRP A 150 -10.66 25.15 -0.47
CA TRP A 150 -11.94 24.58 -0.84
C TRP A 150 -12.93 24.73 0.30
N ASP A 151 -14.14 25.17 -0.02
CA ASP A 151 -15.25 25.18 0.92
C ASP A 151 -15.92 23.80 0.96
N ALA A 152 -15.18 22.79 1.44
CA ALA A 152 -15.63 21.41 1.54
C ALA A 152 -15.55 20.90 3.00
N ASP A 153 -16.49 20.02 3.36
CA ASP A 153 -16.50 19.31 4.65
C ASP A 153 -16.37 17.78 4.47
N SER A 154 -16.47 17.31 3.23
CA SER A 154 -16.44 15.90 2.87
C SER A 154 -15.71 15.70 1.55
N ALA A 155 -14.95 14.62 1.48
CA ALA A 155 -14.24 14.19 0.30
C ALA A 155 -14.07 12.68 0.27
N VAL A 156 -13.97 12.17 -0.94
CA VAL A 156 -13.75 10.76 -1.21
C VAL A 156 -12.60 10.63 -2.19
N PHE A 157 -11.68 9.71 -1.87
CA PHE A 157 -10.69 9.24 -2.82
C PHE A 157 -11.29 8.05 -3.58
N CYS A 158 -11.35 8.14 -4.89
CA CYS A 158 -12.01 7.17 -5.74
C CYS A 158 -11.21 6.89 -7.02
N LYS A 159 -11.53 5.76 -7.65
CA LYS A 159 -11.11 5.42 -9.01
C LYS A 159 -12.35 5.17 -9.86
N LEU A 160 -12.23 5.29 -11.18
CA LEU A 160 -13.34 4.93 -12.07
C LEU A 160 -13.40 3.42 -12.26
N ASN A 161 -14.57 2.83 -12.03
CA ASN A 161 -14.89 1.45 -12.37
C ASN A 161 -16.12 1.46 -13.29
N ASN A 162 -15.96 1.00 -14.53
CA ASN A 162 -17.00 1.05 -15.57
C ASN A 162 -17.65 2.45 -15.71
N GLY A 163 -16.83 3.50 -15.62
CA GLY A 163 -17.26 4.90 -15.72
C GLY A 163 -17.95 5.46 -14.47
N GLN A 164 -18.08 4.68 -13.40
CA GLN A 164 -18.62 5.12 -12.12
C GLN A 164 -17.51 5.28 -11.08
N PRO A 165 -17.49 6.36 -10.28
CA PRO A 165 -16.54 6.48 -9.18
C PRO A 165 -16.78 5.38 -8.14
N ALA A 166 -15.75 4.62 -7.83
CA ALA A 166 -15.72 3.63 -6.75
C ALA A 166 -14.81 4.16 -5.64
N LYS A 167 -15.35 4.25 -4.43
CA LYS A 167 -14.60 4.72 -3.26
C LYS A 167 -13.44 3.77 -2.94
N MET A 168 -12.25 4.33 -2.79
CA MET A 168 -11.03 3.63 -2.41
C MET A 168 -10.68 3.89 -0.94
N SER A 169 -10.76 5.14 -0.51
CA SER A 169 -10.42 5.53 0.86
C SER A 169 -11.17 6.81 1.28
N ASN A 170 -11.23 7.04 2.59
CA ASN A 170 -11.69 8.32 3.12
C ASN A 170 -10.60 9.38 2.96
N VAL A 171 -11.02 10.62 2.77
CA VAL A 171 -10.11 11.78 2.78
C VAL A 171 -10.40 12.60 4.02
N THR A 172 -9.35 12.90 4.79
CA THR A 172 -9.45 13.81 5.94
C THR A 172 -8.99 15.21 5.56
N PHE A 173 -9.68 16.23 6.05
CA PHE A 173 -9.34 17.64 5.85
C PHE A 173 -8.67 18.25 7.06
N ASP A 174 -7.70 19.12 6.80
CA ASP A 174 -7.21 20.11 7.77
C ASP A 174 -7.53 21.52 7.24
N ASN A 175 -8.71 22.02 7.63
CA ASN A 175 -9.29 23.28 7.14
C ASN A 175 -8.82 24.53 7.92
N SER A 176 -7.72 24.42 8.68
CA SER A 176 -7.25 25.48 9.57
C SER A 176 -6.54 26.65 8.86
N ALA A 177 -6.27 26.54 7.56
CA ALA A 177 -5.48 27.50 6.78
C ALA A 177 -6.23 28.12 5.59
N GLU A 178 -5.53 29.01 4.86
CA GLU A 178 -5.92 29.55 3.53
C GLU A 178 -5.66 28.55 2.38
N THR A 179 -5.16 27.36 2.72
CA THR A 179 -4.91 26.25 1.80
C THR A 179 -5.86 25.09 2.09
N THR A 180 -5.99 24.17 1.15
CA THR A 180 -6.71 22.91 1.35
C THR A 180 -5.70 21.80 1.57
N LYS A 181 -5.67 21.24 2.78
CA LYS A 181 -4.84 20.08 3.10
C LYS A 181 -5.72 18.85 3.22
N MET A 182 -5.39 17.82 2.44
CA MET A 182 -6.10 16.56 2.35
C MET A 182 -5.14 15.43 2.64
N THR A 183 -5.54 14.47 3.48
CA THR A 183 -4.76 13.26 3.75
C THR A 183 -5.58 12.03 3.42
N VAL A 184 -4.95 11.06 2.75
CA VAL A 184 -5.58 9.83 2.27
C VAL A 184 -4.64 8.64 2.43
N ASN A 185 -5.18 7.49 2.83
CA ASN A 185 -4.46 6.21 2.78
C ASN A 185 -4.47 5.67 1.35
N ILE A 186 -3.29 5.32 0.83
CA ILE A 186 -3.13 4.77 -0.51
C ILE A 186 -2.98 3.25 -0.41
N VAL A 187 -3.87 2.52 -1.05
CA VAL A 187 -3.93 1.04 -1.02
C VAL A 187 -3.52 0.39 -2.35
N GLU A 188 -3.42 1.19 -3.41
CA GLU A 188 -2.89 0.80 -4.72
C GLU A 188 -2.32 2.03 -5.45
N THR A 189 -1.47 1.79 -6.44
CA THR A 189 -0.85 2.78 -7.33
C THR A 189 -0.90 2.29 -8.78
N GLY A 190 -0.35 3.05 -9.73
CA GLY A 190 -0.20 2.60 -11.12
C GLY A 190 -1.39 2.97 -12.01
N GLY A 191 -2.05 4.08 -11.73
CA GLY A 191 -3.26 4.49 -12.44
C GLY A 191 -3.74 5.89 -12.11
N ASP A 192 -4.93 6.20 -12.63
CA ASP A 192 -5.61 7.47 -12.44
C ASP A 192 -6.68 7.36 -11.34
N TYR A 193 -6.58 8.29 -10.40
CA TYR A 193 -7.43 8.39 -9.23
C TYR A 193 -7.97 9.81 -9.12
N TYR A 194 -8.95 9.99 -8.25
CA TYR A 194 -9.63 11.27 -8.08
C TYR A 194 -9.95 11.52 -6.62
N ILE A 195 -9.82 12.77 -6.20
CA ILE A 195 -10.50 13.28 -5.02
C ILE A 195 -11.68 14.12 -5.51
N VAL A 196 -12.88 13.78 -5.06
CA VAL A 196 -14.09 14.60 -5.24
C VAL A 196 -14.52 15.14 -3.89
N ALA A 197 -14.85 16.42 -3.82
CA ALA A 197 -15.11 17.11 -2.56
C ALA A 197 -16.23 18.15 -2.66
N GLY A 198 -16.90 18.42 -1.54
CA GLY A 198 -18.03 19.35 -1.48
C GLY A 198 -18.60 19.50 -0.07
N LYS A 199 -19.76 20.16 0.00
CA LYS A 199 -20.60 20.21 1.21
C LYS A 199 -21.54 19.02 1.20
N THR A 200 -21.33 18.11 2.14
CA THR A 200 -22.13 16.89 2.36
C THR A 200 -22.56 16.21 1.06
N ILE A 201 -21.59 15.63 0.34
CA ILE A 201 -21.83 14.82 -0.86
C ILE A 201 -22.63 13.56 -0.47
N ALA A 202 -23.57 13.11 -1.30
CA ALA A 202 -24.09 11.73 -1.22
C ALA A 202 -22.89 10.76 -1.28
N PRO A 203 -22.78 9.75 -0.39
CA PRO A 203 -21.65 8.83 -0.41
C PRO A 203 -21.49 8.19 -1.79
N VAL A 204 -20.30 8.32 -2.38
CA VAL A 204 -19.93 7.53 -3.57
C VAL A 204 -20.14 6.06 -3.23
N PRO A 205 -20.82 5.26 -4.07
CA PRO A 205 -21.07 3.86 -3.78
C PRO A 205 -19.76 3.13 -3.48
N THR A 206 -19.71 2.52 -2.30
CA THR A 206 -18.66 1.55 -1.96
C THR A 206 -18.93 0.28 -2.73
N THR A 207 -17.93 -0.22 -3.46
CA THR A 207 -18.00 -1.57 -4.03
C THR A 207 -17.87 -2.59 -2.91
N THR A 208 -18.99 -2.91 -2.27
CA THR A 208 -19.19 -4.21 -1.63
C THR A 208 -20.11 -4.99 -2.55
N ALA A 209 -19.63 -6.11 -3.07
CA ALA A 209 -20.43 -7.00 -3.88
C ALA A 209 -21.66 -7.46 -3.07
N GLY A 210 -22.85 -7.02 -3.52
CA GLY A 210 -24.16 -7.63 -3.29
C GLY A 210 -24.76 -7.55 -1.88
N ASN A 211 -25.81 -6.73 -1.73
CA ASN A 211 -26.91 -7.08 -0.83
C ASN A 211 -28.26 -6.53 -1.35
N PRO A 212 -29.29 -7.36 -1.44
CA PRO A 212 -30.66 -6.92 -1.30
C PRO A 212 -31.35 -7.57 -0.08
N ASP A 213 -32.05 -6.74 0.70
CA ASP A 213 -33.24 -7.03 1.55
C ASP A 213 -33.09 -8.06 2.70
N GLY A 214 -33.60 -7.93 3.92
CA GLY A 214 -34.53 -7.02 4.57
C GLY A 214 -35.12 -7.76 5.81
N THR A 215 -35.36 -7.04 6.91
CA THR A 215 -36.30 -7.33 8.05
C THR A 215 -35.94 -8.31 9.22
N THR A 216 -35.82 -7.68 10.41
CA THR A 216 -36.09 -7.94 11.88
C THR A 216 -36.85 -9.21 12.35
N PRO A 217 -36.98 -9.59 13.68
CA PRO A 217 -36.95 -8.77 14.94
C PRO A 217 -36.33 -9.37 16.25
N GLY A 218 -36.02 -8.49 17.22
CA GLY A 218 -36.51 -8.52 18.63
C GLY A 218 -36.07 -9.58 19.68
N ASP A 219 -35.26 -9.10 20.63
CA ASP A 219 -35.44 -9.14 22.12
C ASP A 219 -34.83 -10.24 23.04
N SER A 220 -34.05 -9.72 24.00
CA SER A 220 -33.75 -10.03 25.42
C SER A 220 -33.19 -11.37 25.94
N GLY A 221 -32.09 -11.22 26.72
CA GLY A 221 -31.66 -12.17 27.75
C GLY A 221 -30.26 -11.90 28.33
N ASN A 222 -30.15 -10.94 29.26
CA ASN A 222 -28.93 -10.58 30.01
C ASN A 222 -28.58 -11.59 31.12
N THR A 223 -27.29 -11.96 31.25
CA THR A 223 -26.59 -12.14 32.55
C THR A 223 -25.08 -12.07 32.31
N GLY A 224 -24.42 -11.09 32.91
CA GLY A 224 -23.07 -10.66 32.55
C GLY A 224 -21.90 -11.35 33.23
N SER A 225 -20.70 -10.93 32.84
CA SER A 225 -19.50 -10.75 33.67
C SER A 225 -18.34 -10.25 32.80
N GLY A 226 -17.67 -9.18 33.22
CA GLY A 226 -16.33 -8.79 32.74
C GLY A 226 -16.23 -8.19 31.33
N SER A 227 -16.41 -6.88 31.21
CA SER A 227 -16.12 -6.11 30.00
C SER A 227 -14.61 -6.04 29.75
N SER A 228 -14.05 -7.04 29.06
CA SER A 228 -12.95 -6.79 28.12
C SER A 228 -13.61 -6.44 26.79
N SER A 229 -13.53 -5.18 26.37
CA SER A 229 -13.84 -4.81 24.98
C SER A 229 -12.83 -5.53 24.09
N GLY A 230 -13.16 -6.74 23.65
CA GLY A 230 -12.27 -7.57 22.84
C GLY A 230 -12.01 -6.92 21.50
N SER A 231 -10.76 -7.00 21.04
CA SER A 231 -10.39 -6.58 19.69
C SER A 231 -11.06 -7.49 18.68
N SER A 232 -11.63 -6.89 17.63
CA SER A 232 -12.35 -7.62 16.60
C SER A 232 -11.92 -7.20 15.21
N CYS A 233 -11.97 -8.15 14.28
CA CYS A 233 -11.80 -7.92 12.85
C CYS A 233 -12.95 -8.57 12.09
N THR A 234 -13.11 -8.22 10.81
CA THR A 234 -14.06 -8.88 9.91
C THR A 234 -13.29 -9.74 8.93
N ILE A 235 -13.67 -11.01 8.79
CA ILE A 235 -13.08 -11.94 7.82
C ILE A 235 -14.11 -12.42 6.80
N SER A 236 -13.71 -12.58 5.55
CA SER A 236 -14.51 -13.19 4.49
C SER A 236 -13.67 -14.14 3.63
N ILE A 237 -14.32 -15.13 3.00
CA ILE A 237 -13.70 -16.09 2.08
C ILE A 237 -14.60 -16.23 0.84
N SER A 238 -14.10 -15.76 -0.31
CA SER A 238 -14.83 -15.76 -1.58
C SER A 238 -14.07 -16.51 -2.67
N CYS A 239 -14.79 -17.33 -3.43
CA CYS A 239 -14.33 -17.96 -4.66
C CYS A 239 -15.14 -17.48 -5.89
N SER A 240 -15.69 -16.28 -5.83
CA SER A 240 -16.62 -15.76 -6.85
C SER A 240 -16.06 -15.71 -8.27
N THR A 241 -14.75 -15.54 -8.43
CA THR A 241 -14.06 -15.53 -9.73
C THR A 241 -14.22 -16.85 -10.47
N ILE A 242 -14.31 -17.99 -9.75
CA ILE A 242 -14.50 -19.31 -10.34
C ILE A 242 -15.85 -19.39 -11.08
N LEU A 243 -16.89 -18.67 -10.63
CA LEU A 243 -18.21 -18.70 -11.28
C LEU A 243 -18.14 -18.24 -12.75
N ASN A 244 -17.26 -17.30 -13.06
CA ASN A 244 -17.00 -16.84 -14.43
C ASN A 244 -15.95 -17.69 -15.16
N ASN A 245 -15.31 -18.62 -14.47
CA ASN A 245 -14.23 -19.47 -14.96
C ASN A 245 -14.50 -20.97 -14.77
N MET A 246 -15.76 -21.38 -14.61
CA MET A 246 -16.16 -22.78 -14.34
C MET A 246 -15.63 -23.77 -15.40
N GLY A 247 -15.40 -23.31 -16.63
CA GLY A 247 -14.80 -24.14 -17.69
C GLY A 247 -13.34 -24.54 -17.45
N ASN A 248 -12.62 -23.77 -16.63
CA ASN A 248 -11.23 -24.06 -16.25
C ASN A 248 -11.14 -24.81 -14.91
N LEU A 249 -12.26 -24.94 -14.18
CA LEU A 249 -12.29 -25.62 -12.90
C LEU A 249 -11.99 -27.12 -13.10
N LYS A 250 -11.09 -27.64 -12.27
CA LYS A 250 -10.75 -29.05 -12.23
C LYS A 250 -11.99 -29.89 -11.93
N SER A 251 -12.21 -30.91 -12.76
CA SER A 251 -13.39 -31.78 -12.68
C SER A 251 -13.57 -32.40 -11.29
N GLY A 252 -14.81 -32.40 -10.79
CA GLY A 252 -15.17 -32.95 -9.48
C GLY A 252 -15.09 -31.94 -8.34
N LYS A 253 -14.73 -30.68 -8.62
CA LYS A 253 -14.66 -29.59 -7.64
C LYS A 253 -15.92 -28.72 -7.60
N GLU A 254 -16.85 -28.92 -8.53
CA GLU A 254 -18.02 -28.05 -8.73
C GLU A 254 -18.89 -27.93 -7.47
N SER A 255 -19.01 -29.01 -6.69
CA SER A 255 -19.76 -29.02 -5.43
C SER A 255 -19.17 -28.15 -4.32
N PHE A 256 -17.90 -27.73 -4.46
CA PHE A 256 -17.22 -26.89 -3.49
C PHE A 256 -17.28 -25.40 -3.85
N VAL A 257 -17.93 -25.04 -4.96
CA VAL A 257 -18.14 -23.65 -5.39
C VAL A 257 -19.58 -23.25 -5.05
N PRO A 258 -19.81 -22.44 -3.99
CA PRO A 258 -21.14 -21.92 -3.68
C PRO A 258 -21.66 -21.07 -4.84
N SER A 259 -22.96 -21.14 -5.11
CA SER A 259 -23.57 -20.42 -6.24
C SER A 259 -23.50 -18.89 -6.11
N ASP A 260 -23.37 -18.36 -4.89
CA ASP A 260 -23.15 -16.94 -4.61
C ASP A 260 -21.66 -16.59 -4.45
N GLY A 261 -20.76 -17.57 -4.61
CA GLY A 261 -19.32 -17.41 -4.50
C GLY A 261 -18.78 -17.30 -3.07
N TRP A 262 -19.64 -17.31 -2.04
CA TRP A 262 -19.22 -17.12 -0.65
C TRP A 262 -19.05 -18.45 0.09
N ILE A 263 -17.82 -18.80 0.41
CA ILE A 263 -17.50 -19.90 1.34
C ILE A 263 -17.75 -19.43 2.79
N LEU A 264 -17.34 -18.20 3.07
CA LEU A 264 -17.63 -17.49 4.30
C LEU A 264 -17.99 -16.04 3.98
N LYS A 265 -19.25 -15.67 4.23
CA LYS A 265 -19.70 -14.27 4.16
C LYS A 265 -18.97 -13.43 5.21
N PRO A 266 -18.82 -12.10 5.00
CA PRO A 266 -18.19 -11.21 5.97
C PRO A 266 -18.69 -11.46 7.39
N THR A 267 -17.79 -11.90 8.26
CA THR A 267 -18.08 -12.32 9.62
C THR A 267 -17.15 -11.60 10.59
N THR A 268 -17.72 -10.88 11.55
CA THR A 268 -16.92 -10.29 12.63
C THR A 268 -16.49 -11.36 13.62
N VAL A 269 -15.20 -11.42 13.91
CA VAL A 269 -14.59 -12.37 14.84
C VAL A 269 -13.71 -11.62 15.83
N GLN A 270 -13.65 -12.14 17.06
CA GLN A 270 -12.69 -11.68 18.05
C GLN A 270 -11.32 -12.26 17.72
N PHE A 271 -10.25 -11.53 18.05
CA PHE A 271 -8.87 -11.97 17.92
C PHE A 271 -8.06 -11.59 19.16
N ASN A 272 -6.95 -12.29 19.39
CA ASN A 272 -6.04 -11.98 20.48
C ASN A 272 -4.92 -11.06 19.97
N GLU A 273 -4.44 -10.14 20.81
CA GLU A 273 -3.30 -9.30 20.46
C GLU A 273 -2.10 -10.15 19.97
N GLY A 274 -1.55 -9.76 18.82
CA GLY A 274 -0.46 -10.50 18.16
C GLY A 274 -0.91 -11.64 17.25
N GLU A 275 -2.20 -11.97 17.13
CA GLU A 275 -2.67 -12.92 16.11
C GLU A 275 -2.38 -12.38 14.71
N SER A 276 -1.89 -13.26 13.83
CA SER A 276 -1.70 -12.97 12.43
C SER A 276 -2.96 -13.22 11.60
N VAL A 277 -2.98 -12.73 10.35
CA VAL A 277 -4.05 -13.06 9.39
C VAL A 277 -4.18 -14.58 9.20
N HIS A 278 -3.06 -15.31 9.19
CA HIS A 278 -3.07 -16.77 9.11
C HIS A 278 -3.72 -17.42 10.34
N ASP A 279 -3.41 -16.94 11.56
CA ASP A 279 -3.98 -17.47 12.80
C ASP A 279 -5.50 -17.30 12.83
N VAL A 280 -5.97 -16.11 12.42
CA VAL A 280 -7.40 -15.82 12.30
C VAL A 280 -8.06 -16.73 11.26
N LEU A 281 -7.48 -16.89 10.06
CA LEU A 281 -8.01 -17.80 9.04
C LEU A 281 -8.10 -19.23 9.56
N GLN A 282 -7.01 -19.76 10.13
CA GLN A 282 -6.94 -21.14 10.60
C GLN A 282 -7.99 -21.42 11.67
N ARG A 283 -8.11 -20.53 12.65
CA ARG A 283 -9.11 -20.64 13.71
C ARG A 283 -10.53 -20.60 13.14
N VAL A 284 -10.83 -19.64 12.28
CA VAL A 284 -12.17 -19.46 11.70
C VAL A 284 -12.57 -20.65 10.84
N CYS A 285 -11.67 -21.14 9.99
CA CYS A 285 -11.93 -22.33 9.17
C CYS A 285 -12.20 -23.56 10.04
N ARG A 286 -11.37 -23.80 11.06
CA ARG A 286 -11.57 -24.90 12.02
C ARG A 286 -12.92 -24.81 12.71
N ASP A 287 -13.27 -23.63 13.23
CA ASP A 287 -14.49 -23.42 14.01
C ASP A 287 -15.77 -23.50 13.14
N LYS A 288 -15.64 -23.23 11.83
CA LYS A 288 -16.74 -23.34 10.84
C LYS A 288 -16.77 -24.68 10.11
N GLY A 289 -15.82 -25.59 10.35
CA GLY A 289 -15.70 -26.85 9.62
C GLY A 289 -15.37 -26.66 8.13
N ILE A 290 -14.69 -25.56 7.78
CA ILE A 290 -14.19 -25.28 6.44
C ILE A 290 -12.81 -25.91 6.33
N HIS A 291 -12.60 -26.75 5.33
CA HIS A 291 -11.29 -27.29 5.01
C HIS A 291 -10.29 -26.17 4.73
N MET A 292 -9.09 -26.25 5.30
CA MET A 292 -8.00 -25.34 4.99
C MET A 292 -6.68 -26.09 5.08
N GLU A 293 -5.85 -25.96 4.05
CA GLU A 293 -4.49 -26.49 4.00
C GLU A 293 -3.50 -25.36 3.73
N SER A 294 -2.40 -25.41 4.48
CA SER A 294 -1.28 -24.48 4.34
C SER A 294 0.03 -25.17 4.69
N SER A 295 1.11 -24.79 4.03
CA SER A 295 2.47 -25.20 4.38
C SER A 295 3.32 -23.99 4.75
N PHE A 296 4.34 -24.19 5.59
CA PHE A 296 5.29 -23.13 5.89
C PHE A 296 6.33 -23.04 4.77
N THR A 297 6.54 -21.84 4.24
CA THR A 297 7.53 -21.59 3.18
C THR A 297 8.75 -20.85 3.76
N PRO A 298 9.90 -21.53 3.95
CA PRO A 298 11.08 -20.91 4.56
C PRO A 298 11.60 -19.68 3.81
N ALA A 299 11.48 -19.67 2.47
CA ALA A 299 11.93 -18.55 1.64
C ALA A 299 11.19 -17.24 1.94
N TYR A 300 9.93 -17.33 2.39
CA TYR A 300 9.09 -16.17 2.71
C TYR A 300 8.83 -16.01 4.21
N ASN A 301 9.37 -16.90 5.04
CA ASN A 301 9.14 -16.95 6.48
C ASN A 301 7.64 -16.80 6.86
N SER A 302 6.76 -17.44 6.08
CA SER A 302 5.30 -17.35 6.25
C SER A 302 4.62 -18.65 5.81
N ALA A 303 3.40 -18.87 6.32
CA ALA A 303 2.50 -19.86 5.76
C ALA A 303 2.05 -19.46 4.35
N TYR A 304 1.99 -20.45 3.47
CA TYR A 304 1.38 -20.41 2.15
C TYR A 304 0.07 -21.20 2.20
N VAL A 305 -1.04 -20.55 1.87
CA VAL A 305 -2.38 -21.18 1.90
C VAL A 305 -2.64 -21.82 0.55
N GLU A 306 -2.51 -23.15 0.51
CA GLU A 306 -2.61 -23.96 -0.69
C GLU A 306 -4.06 -24.19 -1.10
N GLY A 307 -4.97 -24.30 -0.12
CA GLY A 307 -6.38 -24.55 -0.40
C GLY A 307 -7.33 -24.20 0.74
N ILE A 308 -8.53 -23.77 0.37
CA ILE A 308 -9.64 -23.48 1.27
C ILE A 308 -10.91 -24.09 0.65
N ASN A 309 -11.71 -24.77 1.46
CA ASN A 309 -12.94 -25.45 1.03
C ASN A 309 -12.71 -26.44 -0.12
N GLN A 310 -11.62 -27.21 -0.07
CA GLN A 310 -11.21 -28.14 -1.13
C GLN A 310 -10.90 -27.48 -2.49
N LEU A 311 -10.84 -26.17 -2.60
CA LEU A 311 -10.38 -25.45 -3.78
C LEU A 311 -8.92 -25.06 -3.57
N TYR A 312 -8.04 -25.59 -4.41
CA TYR A 312 -6.59 -25.43 -4.27
C TYR A 312 -6.05 -24.48 -5.31
N GLU A 313 -4.84 -23.97 -5.08
CA GLU A 313 -4.02 -23.42 -6.17
C GLU A 313 -4.03 -24.35 -7.40
N PHE A 314 -4.02 -23.72 -8.56
CA PHE A 314 -4.07 -24.37 -9.87
C PHE A 314 -5.39 -25.10 -10.22
N ASP A 315 -6.39 -25.18 -9.32
CA ASP A 315 -7.66 -25.85 -9.63
C ASP A 315 -8.49 -25.10 -10.70
N CYS A 316 -8.17 -23.85 -11.03
CA CYS A 316 -8.84 -23.06 -12.07
C CYS A 316 -7.85 -22.47 -13.09
N GLY A 317 -6.76 -23.20 -13.39
CA GLY A 317 -5.69 -22.79 -14.30
C GLY A 317 -4.38 -22.45 -13.58
N GLU A 318 -3.27 -22.37 -14.33
CA GLU A 318 -1.92 -22.23 -13.77
C GLU A 318 -1.65 -20.93 -13.00
N LEU A 319 -2.50 -19.91 -13.19
CA LEU A 319 -2.42 -18.61 -12.50
C LEU A 319 -3.41 -18.50 -11.33
N SER A 320 -4.07 -19.60 -10.98
CA SER A 320 -5.14 -19.60 -9.99
C SER A 320 -4.66 -20.00 -8.58
N GLY A 321 -5.25 -19.40 -7.55
CA GLY A 321 -4.89 -19.65 -6.15
C GLY A 321 -5.54 -18.69 -5.16
N TRP A 322 -5.17 -18.80 -3.89
CA TRP A 322 -5.71 -17.97 -2.82
C TRP A 322 -4.84 -16.73 -2.57
N MET A 323 -5.48 -15.58 -2.51
CA MET A 323 -4.86 -14.30 -2.12
C MET A 323 -5.60 -13.73 -0.93
N TYR A 324 -4.90 -12.90 -0.15
CA TYR A 324 -5.51 -12.15 0.94
C TYR A 324 -5.28 -10.66 0.74
N ASN A 325 -6.26 -9.86 1.16
CA ASN A 325 -6.10 -8.42 1.33
C ASN A 325 -6.62 -8.00 2.70
N VAL A 326 -6.07 -6.90 3.22
CA VAL A 326 -6.53 -6.26 4.45
C VAL A 326 -6.88 -4.82 4.14
N ASN A 327 -8.11 -4.42 4.46
CA ASN A 327 -8.64 -3.08 4.18
C ASN A 327 -8.52 -2.67 2.69
N GLY A 328 -8.59 -3.65 1.79
CA GLY A 328 -8.48 -3.44 0.33
C GLY A 328 -7.05 -3.39 -0.21
N TRP A 329 -6.02 -3.44 0.64
CA TRP A 329 -4.62 -3.57 0.23
C TRP A 329 -4.19 -5.03 0.18
N PHE A 330 -3.57 -5.45 -0.91
CA PHE A 330 -2.92 -6.76 -1.06
C PHE A 330 -1.47 -6.66 -0.57
N PRO A 331 -1.13 -7.22 0.62
CA PRO A 331 0.22 -7.10 1.14
C PRO A 331 1.22 -7.88 0.30
N ASN A 332 2.41 -7.31 0.10
CA ASN A 332 3.49 -7.93 -0.67
C ASN A 332 4.33 -8.93 0.17
N TYR A 333 3.74 -9.47 1.23
CA TYR A 333 4.35 -10.42 2.15
C TYR A 333 3.30 -11.40 2.67
N GLY A 334 3.73 -12.47 3.32
CA GLY A 334 2.85 -13.58 3.67
C GLY A 334 1.93 -13.32 4.89
N CYS A 335 0.77 -13.97 4.89
CA CYS A 335 -0.30 -13.78 5.87
C CYS A 335 0.08 -14.09 7.34
N SER A 336 1.16 -14.82 7.59
CA SER A 336 1.67 -15.05 8.96
C SER A 336 2.44 -13.85 9.53
N GLN A 337 2.83 -12.89 8.68
CA GLN A 337 3.60 -11.72 9.10
C GLN A 337 2.71 -10.50 9.35
N TYR A 338 1.49 -10.48 8.81
CA TYR A 338 0.52 -9.41 9.07
C TYR A 338 -0.09 -9.61 10.44
N THR A 339 0.19 -8.71 11.39
CA THR A 339 -0.46 -8.70 12.71
C THR A 339 -1.79 -7.98 12.62
N VAL A 340 -2.87 -8.65 13.01
CA VAL A 340 -4.22 -8.09 12.89
C VAL A 340 -4.43 -6.93 13.85
N GLU A 341 -4.99 -5.84 13.35
CA GLU A 341 -5.39 -4.68 14.13
C GLU A 341 -6.92 -4.63 14.33
N ASN A 342 -7.35 -3.94 15.38
CA ASN A 342 -8.77 -3.82 15.69
C ASN A 342 -9.49 -3.02 14.61
N GLY A 343 -10.54 -3.63 14.04
CA GLY A 343 -11.34 -3.06 12.96
C GLY A 343 -10.93 -3.51 11.55
N ASP A 344 -9.86 -4.30 11.42
CA ASP A 344 -9.40 -4.78 10.11
C ASP A 344 -10.48 -5.57 9.36
N VAL A 345 -10.51 -5.38 8.04
CA VAL A 345 -11.31 -6.16 7.11
C VAL A 345 -10.39 -7.05 6.28
N ILE A 346 -10.34 -8.32 6.65
CA ILE A 346 -9.53 -9.36 6.01
C ILE A 346 -10.39 -10.09 4.97
N ASN A 347 -9.94 -10.13 3.72
CA ASN A 347 -10.63 -10.88 2.67
C ASN A 347 -9.69 -11.91 2.08
N TRP A 348 -10.14 -13.17 2.07
CA TRP A 348 -9.54 -14.23 1.28
C TRP A 348 -10.31 -14.38 -0.03
N VAL A 349 -9.61 -14.24 -1.14
CA VAL A 349 -10.20 -14.29 -2.48
C VAL A 349 -9.46 -15.30 -3.34
N TYR A 350 -10.22 -16.12 -4.06
CA TYR A 350 -9.65 -17.00 -5.07
C TYR A 350 -9.43 -16.18 -6.35
N THR A 351 -8.22 -16.18 -6.89
CA THR A 351 -7.90 -15.60 -8.20
C THR A 351 -7.89 -16.72 -9.25
N CYS A 352 -8.36 -16.42 -10.45
CA CYS A 352 -8.14 -17.22 -11.66
C CYS A 352 -7.07 -16.60 -12.57
N ASP A 353 -6.58 -15.40 -12.25
CA ASP A 353 -5.72 -14.60 -13.13
C ASP A 353 -4.63 -13.82 -12.36
N LEU A 354 -3.95 -14.52 -11.44
CA LEU A 354 -2.83 -14.03 -10.62
C LEU A 354 -3.07 -12.67 -9.92
N GLY A 355 -4.32 -12.32 -9.61
CA GLY A 355 -4.66 -11.09 -8.91
C GLY A 355 -5.47 -10.07 -9.74
N ARG A 356 -5.38 -10.11 -11.08
CA ARG A 356 -6.07 -9.11 -11.95
C ARG A 356 -7.57 -9.12 -11.79
N ASP A 357 -8.13 -10.30 -11.65
CA ASP A 357 -9.57 -10.54 -11.53
C ASP A 357 -10.11 -10.28 -10.11
N VAL A 358 -9.23 -10.04 -9.14
CA VAL A 358 -9.58 -9.71 -7.75
C VAL A 358 -9.12 -8.32 -7.31
N GLY A 359 -8.54 -7.54 -8.23
CA GLY A 359 -8.16 -6.14 -8.02
C GLY A 359 -6.76 -5.92 -7.46
N ASP A 360 -5.87 -6.92 -7.52
CA ASP A 360 -4.45 -6.72 -7.21
C ASP A 360 -3.69 -6.20 -8.44
N ASN A 361 -3.09 -5.02 -8.28
CA ASN A 361 -2.31 -4.33 -9.30
C ASN A 361 -0.79 -4.44 -9.06
N SER A 362 -0.34 -5.27 -8.12
CA SER A 362 1.07 -5.35 -7.74
C SER A 362 1.96 -6.12 -8.72
N MET A 363 1.36 -6.97 -9.56
CA MET A 363 2.06 -7.96 -10.38
C MET A 363 2.23 -7.54 -11.86
N TRP A 364 1.90 -6.30 -12.25
CA TRP A 364 1.67 -5.92 -13.66
C TRP A 364 2.39 -4.64 -14.14
#